data_AF-J1Q033-F1
#
_entry.id   AF-J1Q033-F1
#
_cell.length_a   1.000
_cell.length_b   1.000
_cell.length_c   1.000
_cell.angle_alpha   90.00
_cell.angle_beta   90.00
_cell.angle_gamma   90.00
#
_symmetry.space_group_name_H-M   'P 1'
#
loop_
_entity.id
_entity.type
_entity.pdbx_description
1 polymer ?
#
loop_
_entity_poly.entity_id
_entity_poly.type
_entity_poly.pdbx_seq_one_letter_code
_entity_poly.pdbx_strand_id
1 'polypeptide(L)'
;MTYSKALLLIVFVLLGFAGYLVLTPKPAPQRVLPPEQQLVAASSSDAPLSRMQTVASAEQYSVDELPLVSPVEGDLLDNLHQLLFGLLSTAELQQSSILSEQGYPGVEELRFAANYNALDFASWLFNQHNQQIIAPHSGTELNASALRVLSFVKAVTDAEQAIRYQQPDFSFNAANPYSQALLIEDQQVRDALTALVFASAILGEELGLEALARARFHIVIANWNNEDLAQDTKFLRYFAIAAKQLPLLAIDSYVETHYPERYAEYLEYKNSVK
;
A
#
# COMPACT_ATOMS: atom_id res chain seq x y z
N MET A 1 -3.78 3.11 -36.33
CA MET A 1 -4.28 2.86 -34.96
C MET A 1 -3.15 2.25 -34.15
N THR A 2 -2.36 3.08 -33.48
CA THR A 2 -1.39 2.65 -32.47
C THR A 2 -2.15 2.54 -31.15
N TYR A 3 -2.46 1.32 -30.73
CA TYR A 3 -2.97 1.10 -29.37
C TYR A 3 -1.82 1.40 -28.39
N SER A 4 -2.12 2.15 -27.33
CA SER A 4 -1.16 2.45 -26.25
C SER A 4 -0.61 1.14 -25.65
N LYS A 5 0.70 1.08 -25.37
CA LYS A 5 1.38 -0.12 -24.85
C LYS A 5 0.77 -0.57 -23.53
N ALA A 6 0.48 0.38 -22.63
CA ALA A 6 -0.20 0.09 -21.38
C ALA A 6 -1.63 -0.38 -21.59
N LEU A 7 -2.38 0.21 -22.55
CA LEU A 7 -3.74 -0.24 -22.87
C LEU A 7 -3.74 -1.71 -23.33
N LEU A 8 -2.78 -2.09 -24.16
CA LEU A 8 -2.61 -3.47 -24.62
C LEU A 8 -2.31 -4.39 -23.43
N LEU A 9 -1.40 -4.00 -22.54
CA LEU A 9 -1.05 -4.79 -21.37
C LEU A 9 -2.22 -4.90 -20.37
N ILE A 10 -2.94 -3.81 -20.13
CA ILE A 10 -4.17 -3.78 -19.32
C ILE A 10 -5.22 -4.73 -19.90
N VAL A 11 -5.46 -4.67 -21.22
CA VAL A 11 -6.41 -5.58 -21.89
C VAL A 11 -5.95 -7.04 -21.80
N PHE A 12 -4.66 -7.32 -21.99
CA PHE A 12 -4.12 -8.66 -21.85
C PHE A 12 -4.21 -9.20 -20.41
N VAL A 13 -3.97 -8.35 -19.41
CA VAL A 13 -4.12 -8.71 -17.99
C VAL A 13 -5.59 -8.97 -17.68
N LEU A 14 -6.51 -8.10 -18.12
CA LEU A 14 -7.96 -8.29 -17.92
C LEU A 14 -8.49 -9.55 -18.63
N LEU A 15 -7.96 -9.91 -19.81
CA LEU A 15 -8.34 -11.12 -20.54
C LEU A 15 -7.69 -12.39 -19.96
N GLY A 16 -6.41 -12.32 -19.57
CA GLY A 16 -5.71 -13.41 -18.88
C GLY A 16 -6.34 -13.70 -17.51
N PHE A 17 -6.89 -12.68 -16.86
CA PHE A 17 -7.64 -12.76 -15.62
C PHE A 17 -8.95 -13.55 -15.75
N ALA A 18 -9.71 -13.34 -16.84
CA ALA A 18 -10.89 -14.17 -17.13
C ALA A 18 -10.52 -15.65 -17.30
N GLY A 19 -9.31 -15.94 -17.80
CA GLY A 19 -8.77 -17.30 -17.89
C GLY A 19 -8.25 -17.87 -16.56
N TYR A 20 -7.57 -17.04 -15.75
CA TYR A 20 -6.98 -17.47 -14.48
C TYR A 20 -8.04 -17.72 -13.39
N LEU A 21 -9.12 -16.93 -13.37
CA LEU A 21 -10.27 -17.12 -12.47
C LEU A 21 -11.02 -18.44 -12.70
N VAL A 22 -10.93 -19.03 -13.90
CA VAL A 22 -11.58 -20.31 -14.23
C VAL A 22 -10.73 -21.51 -13.77
N LEU A 23 -9.46 -21.30 -13.43
CA LEU A 23 -8.48 -22.38 -13.26
C LEU A 23 -7.83 -22.46 -11.87
N THR A 24 -8.12 -21.57 -10.92
CA THR A 24 -7.58 -21.70 -9.56
C THR A 24 -8.39 -22.70 -8.72
N PRO A 25 -7.79 -23.80 -8.26
CA PRO A 25 -8.45 -24.69 -7.32
C PRO A 25 -8.59 -23.99 -5.97
N LYS A 26 -9.78 -24.08 -5.37
CA LYS A 26 -10.11 -23.63 -4.02
C LYS A 26 -9.02 -24.10 -3.03
N PRO A 27 -8.41 -23.23 -2.22
CA PRO A 27 -7.43 -23.67 -1.23
C PRO A 27 -8.12 -24.61 -0.24
N ALA A 28 -7.48 -25.75 0.02
CA ALA A 28 -7.99 -26.76 0.93
C ALA A 28 -8.17 -26.16 2.34
N PRO A 29 -9.27 -26.47 3.05
CA PRO A 29 -9.45 -26.01 4.41
C PRO A 29 -8.31 -26.57 5.28
N GLN A 30 -7.52 -25.68 5.87
CA GLN A 30 -6.56 -26.07 6.91
C GLN A 30 -7.35 -26.71 8.06
N ARG A 31 -7.09 -27.98 8.33
CA ARG A 31 -7.59 -28.66 9.53
C ARG A 31 -7.03 -27.95 10.75
N VAL A 32 -7.85 -27.15 11.40
CA VAL A 32 -7.64 -26.75 12.80
C VAL A 32 -7.75 -28.02 13.64
N LEU A 33 -6.64 -28.45 14.25
CA LEU A 33 -6.68 -29.50 15.27
C LEU A 33 -7.30 -28.90 16.55
N PRO A 34 -8.29 -29.57 17.16
CA PRO A 34 -8.95 -29.06 18.36
C PRO A 34 -8.03 -29.10 19.60
N PRO A 35 -8.18 -28.15 20.54
CA PRO A 35 -7.31 -28.02 21.70
C PRO A 35 -7.75 -28.96 22.83
N GLU A 36 -7.64 -30.27 22.64
CA GLU A 36 -7.83 -31.25 23.71
C GLU A 36 -6.88 -32.44 23.52
N GLN A 37 -5.58 -32.23 23.69
CA GLN A 37 -4.63 -33.34 23.94
C GLN A 37 -3.24 -32.92 24.45
N GLN A 38 -3.12 -31.80 25.16
CA GLN A 38 -1.91 -31.49 25.95
C GLN A 38 -2.23 -31.49 27.44
N LEU A 39 -2.62 -32.67 27.92
CA LEU A 39 -2.51 -33.00 29.33
C LEU A 39 -1.83 -34.36 29.45
N VAL A 40 -0.83 -34.39 30.33
CA VAL A 40 -0.09 -35.54 30.86
C VAL A 40 1.20 -35.92 30.12
N ALA A 41 2.30 -35.33 30.59
CA ALA A 41 3.44 -36.11 31.09
C ALA A 41 4.14 -35.34 32.23
N ALA A 42 4.12 -35.93 33.42
CA ALA A 42 4.83 -35.54 34.65
C ALA A 42 6.37 -35.52 34.42
N SER A 43 7.24 -34.90 35.23
CA SER A 43 7.37 -35.08 36.67
C SER A 43 8.48 -34.19 37.28
N SER A 44 8.21 -33.72 38.51
CA SER A 44 9.11 -33.51 39.68
C SER A 44 10.34 -32.59 39.63
N SER A 45 10.35 -31.55 40.49
CA SER A 45 11.26 -31.49 41.66
C SER A 45 10.87 -30.36 42.64
N ASP A 46 10.63 -30.80 43.88
CA ASP A 46 10.65 -30.18 45.22
C ASP A 46 10.94 -28.66 45.47
N ALA A 47 9.95 -28.04 46.14
CA ALA A 47 10.02 -27.18 47.37
C ALA A 47 10.65 -25.76 47.35
N PRO A 48 10.33 -24.86 48.33
CA PRO A 48 9.07 -24.65 49.06
C PRO A 48 8.58 -23.16 49.06
N LEU A 49 7.34 -22.99 49.54
CA LEU A 49 6.63 -21.74 49.82
C LEU A 49 7.44 -20.69 50.59
N SER A 50 7.33 -19.42 50.18
CA SER A 50 7.52 -18.28 51.07
C SER A 50 6.60 -17.11 50.76
N ARG A 51 5.72 -16.87 51.75
CA ARG A 51 5.29 -15.57 52.30
C ARG A 51 4.47 -14.64 51.38
N MET A 52 3.19 -14.54 51.73
CA MET A 52 2.35 -13.36 51.50
C MET A 52 3.07 -12.08 51.91
N GLN A 53 3.19 -11.14 50.98
CA GLN A 53 3.29 -9.71 51.26
C GLN A 53 2.30 -8.97 50.36
N THR A 54 1.15 -8.65 50.94
CA THR A 54 0.22 -7.63 50.48
C THR A 54 0.82 -6.28 50.87
N VAL A 55 1.29 -5.46 49.92
CA VAL A 55 1.42 -4.01 50.13
C VAL A 55 1.26 -3.24 48.81
N ALA A 56 0.25 -2.36 48.84
CA ALA A 56 0.09 -1.08 48.13
C ALA A 56 0.05 -1.05 46.60
N SER A 57 -1.14 -0.68 46.12
CA SER A 57 -1.38 0.10 44.92
C SER A 57 -0.34 1.21 44.75
N ALA A 58 0.40 1.15 43.66
CA ALA A 58 0.96 2.31 43.00
C ALA A 58 0.39 2.28 41.59
N GLU A 59 -0.54 3.19 41.29
CA GLU A 59 -0.87 3.57 39.93
C GLU A 59 0.40 4.15 39.30
N GLN A 60 1.21 3.28 38.69
CA GLN A 60 2.24 3.72 37.77
C GLN A 60 1.53 4.01 36.46
N TYR A 61 1.29 5.30 36.24
CA TYR A 61 1.05 5.87 34.93
C TYR A 61 1.96 5.18 33.91
N SER A 62 1.34 4.45 32.98
CA SER A 62 1.99 3.94 31.79
C SER A 62 2.64 5.12 31.09
N VAL A 63 3.97 5.16 31.08
CA VAL A 63 4.69 5.84 30.01
C VAL A 63 4.37 4.99 28.79
N ASP A 64 3.48 5.49 27.92
CA ASP A 64 3.34 4.97 26.56
C ASP A 64 4.72 5.04 25.92
N GLU A 65 5.50 3.96 26.03
CA GLU A 65 6.58 3.68 25.11
C GLU A 65 5.91 3.52 23.75
N LEU A 66 5.93 4.60 22.97
CA LEU A 66 5.58 4.57 21.55
C LEU A 66 6.28 3.34 20.95
N PRO A 67 5.55 2.45 20.26
CA PRO A 67 6.13 1.24 19.72
C PRO A 67 7.30 1.62 18.81
N LEU A 68 8.50 1.16 19.17
CA LEU A 68 9.69 1.36 18.35
C LEU A 68 9.45 0.68 17.00
N VAL A 69 9.32 1.48 15.94
CA VAL A 69 9.16 1.01 14.57
C VAL A 69 10.42 0.21 14.20
N SER A 70 10.24 -1.04 13.75
CA SER A 70 11.39 -1.84 13.31
C SER A 70 12.00 -1.26 12.03
N PRO A 71 13.28 -1.54 11.70
CA PRO A 71 13.89 -1.02 10.48
C PRO A 71 13.09 -1.34 9.20
N VAL A 72 12.50 -2.54 9.14
CA VAL A 72 11.67 -2.98 8.00
C VAL A 72 10.37 -2.18 7.90
N GLU A 73 9.74 -1.89 9.04
CA GLU A 73 8.53 -1.06 9.09
C GLU A 73 8.85 0.40 8.71
N GLY A 74 10.02 0.89 9.13
CA GLY A 74 10.53 2.21 8.73
C GLY A 74 10.73 2.31 7.23
N ASP A 75 11.40 1.35 6.62
CA ASP A 75 11.62 1.31 5.17
C ASP A 75 10.31 1.27 4.38
N LEU A 76 9.30 0.52 4.86
CA LEU A 76 7.99 0.46 4.22
C LEU A 76 7.23 1.79 4.34
N LEU A 77 7.30 2.44 5.49
CA LEU A 77 6.66 3.73 5.73
C LEU A 77 7.32 4.84 4.91
N ASP A 78 8.64 4.85 4.83
CA ASP A 78 9.41 5.79 4.00
C ASP A 78 9.09 5.58 2.52
N ASN A 79 9.04 4.33 2.05
CA ASN A 79 8.64 4.02 0.67
C ASN A 79 7.21 4.50 0.38
N LEU A 80 6.25 4.23 1.26
CA LEU A 80 4.88 4.73 1.15
C LEU A 80 4.87 6.25 1.04
N HIS A 81 5.57 6.94 1.92
CA HIS A 81 5.64 8.39 1.96
C HIS A 81 6.24 8.97 0.67
N GLN A 82 7.39 8.47 0.23
CA GLN A 82 8.06 8.93 -0.99
C GLN A 82 7.23 8.62 -2.25
N LEU A 83 6.67 7.40 -2.33
CA LEU A 83 5.83 6.99 -3.46
C LEU A 83 4.48 7.68 -3.48
N LEU A 84 3.99 8.20 -2.36
CA LEU A 84 2.79 9.03 -2.31
C LEU A 84 3.11 10.52 -2.16
N PHE A 85 4.10 10.97 -2.94
CA PHE A 85 4.40 12.38 -3.22
C PHE A 85 5.06 13.17 -2.08
N GLY A 86 5.53 12.50 -1.03
CA GLY A 86 6.29 13.18 0.02
C GLY A 86 5.44 14.15 0.86
N LEU A 87 4.14 13.90 0.99
CA LEU A 87 3.16 14.87 1.52
C LEU A 87 3.15 15.03 3.05
N LEU A 88 3.91 14.21 3.78
CA LEU A 88 4.02 14.22 5.24
C LEU A 88 5.42 14.68 5.67
N SER A 89 5.52 15.56 6.64
CA SER A 89 6.78 15.75 7.35
C SER A 89 7.09 14.51 8.22
N THR A 90 8.36 14.27 8.49
CA THR A 90 8.81 13.15 9.35
C THR A 90 8.22 13.22 10.76
N ALA A 91 7.87 14.41 11.24
CA ALA A 91 7.19 14.64 12.52
C ALA A 91 5.71 14.23 12.48
N GLU A 92 5.04 14.36 11.34
CA GLU A 92 3.64 13.94 11.16
C GLU A 92 3.52 12.43 11.00
N LEU A 93 4.54 11.76 10.41
CA LEU A 93 4.62 10.30 10.39
C LEU A 93 4.66 9.69 11.79
N GLN A 94 5.20 10.41 12.77
CA GLN A 94 5.22 10.01 14.18
C GLN A 94 3.86 10.22 14.87
N GLN A 95 2.92 10.95 14.26
CA GLN A 95 1.52 11.07 14.71
C GLN A 95 0.63 9.99 14.08
N SER A 96 1.18 8.77 13.91
CA SER A 96 0.56 7.70 13.12
C SER A 96 -0.86 7.35 13.56
N SER A 97 -1.23 7.54 14.84
CA SER A 97 -2.56 7.24 15.35
C SER A 97 -3.66 8.09 14.70
N ILE A 98 -3.44 9.40 14.52
CA ILE A 98 -4.43 10.31 13.89
C ILE A 98 -4.52 10.03 12.38
N LEU A 99 -3.39 9.71 11.75
CA LEU A 99 -3.37 9.37 10.33
C LEU A 99 -4.01 7.99 10.07
N SER A 100 -3.87 7.04 10.99
CA SER A 100 -4.51 5.72 10.88
C SER A 100 -6.03 5.79 10.89
N GLU A 101 -6.61 6.70 11.67
CA GLU A 101 -8.06 7.00 11.62
C GLU A 101 -8.50 7.51 10.24
N GLN A 102 -7.58 8.13 9.49
CA GLN A 102 -7.81 8.63 8.13
C GLN A 102 -7.38 7.62 7.04
N GLY A 103 -7.05 6.38 7.43
CA GLY A 103 -6.73 5.29 6.52
C GLY A 103 -5.24 5.05 6.27
N TYR A 104 -4.33 5.74 6.98
CA TYR A 104 -2.91 5.41 6.91
C TYR A 104 -2.59 4.07 7.59
N PRO A 105 -1.66 3.27 7.03
CA PRO A 105 -1.26 2.02 7.63
C PRO A 105 -0.62 2.23 8.99
N GLY A 106 -1.06 1.46 9.98
CA GLY A 106 -0.38 1.33 11.26
C GLY A 106 0.72 0.27 11.20
N VAL A 107 1.33 0.02 12.36
CA VAL A 107 2.41 -0.97 12.52
C VAL A 107 1.94 -2.37 12.11
N GLU A 108 0.71 -2.74 12.43
CA GLU A 108 0.17 -4.08 12.13
C GLU A 108 -0.06 -4.28 10.63
N GLU A 109 -0.53 -3.27 9.89
CA GLU A 109 -0.62 -3.34 8.43
C GLU A 109 0.75 -3.45 7.76
N LEU A 110 1.74 -2.69 8.26
CA LEU A 110 3.11 -2.74 7.75
C LEU A 110 3.73 -4.14 7.94
N ARG A 111 3.59 -4.71 9.14
CA ARG A 111 4.01 -6.09 9.44
C ARG A 111 3.29 -7.11 8.58
N PHE A 112 1.99 -6.95 8.41
CA PHE A 112 1.21 -7.86 7.59
C PHE A 112 1.70 -7.85 6.13
N ALA A 113 1.88 -6.65 5.55
CA ALA A 113 2.36 -6.48 4.17
C ALA A 113 3.82 -6.94 3.95
N ALA A 114 4.64 -6.99 5.01
CA ALA A 114 6.01 -7.49 4.92
C ALA A 114 6.07 -9.00 4.58
N ASN A 115 5.02 -9.76 4.87
CA ASN A 115 4.99 -11.22 4.66
C ASN A 115 4.70 -11.65 3.21
N TYR A 116 4.40 -10.70 2.32
CA TYR A 116 3.99 -10.98 0.95
C TYR A 116 4.92 -10.28 -0.06
N ASN A 117 5.12 -10.90 -1.23
CA ASN A 117 5.56 -10.16 -2.42
C ASN A 117 4.36 -9.40 -3.04
N ALA A 118 4.61 -8.48 -3.99
CA ALA A 118 3.56 -7.62 -4.53
C ALA A 118 2.40 -8.39 -5.18
N LEU A 119 2.68 -9.40 -6.03
CA LEU A 119 1.66 -10.13 -6.78
C LEU A 119 0.81 -11.04 -5.89
N ASP A 120 1.45 -11.78 -4.97
CA ASP A 120 0.75 -12.65 -4.03
C ASP A 120 -0.13 -11.82 -3.10
N PHE A 121 0.36 -10.65 -2.66
CA PHE A 121 -0.40 -9.76 -1.80
C PHE A 121 -1.65 -9.23 -2.50
N ALA A 122 -1.49 -8.72 -3.73
CA ALA A 122 -2.59 -8.19 -4.50
C ALA A 122 -3.62 -9.28 -4.83
N SER A 123 -3.15 -10.49 -5.18
CA SER A 123 -4.01 -11.65 -5.46
C SER A 123 -4.79 -12.08 -4.22
N TRP A 124 -4.12 -12.12 -3.07
CA TRP A 124 -4.76 -12.45 -1.80
C TRP A 124 -5.84 -11.42 -1.43
N LEU A 125 -5.52 -10.11 -1.52
CA LEU A 125 -6.45 -9.02 -1.23
C LEU A 125 -7.66 -9.01 -2.16
N PHE A 126 -7.47 -9.28 -3.46
CA PHE A 126 -8.57 -9.40 -4.41
C PHE A 126 -9.57 -10.47 -3.96
N ASN A 127 -9.08 -11.63 -3.54
CA ASN A 127 -9.91 -12.76 -3.11
C ASN A 127 -10.60 -12.52 -1.76
N GLN A 128 -10.13 -11.56 -0.94
CA GLN A 128 -10.80 -11.23 0.32
C GLN A 128 -12.12 -10.48 0.11
N HIS A 129 -12.39 -9.89 -1.06
CA HIS A 129 -13.69 -9.25 -1.39
C HIS A 129 -14.30 -8.37 -0.27
N ASN A 130 -13.49 -7.49 0.35
CA ASN A 130 -13.89 -6.63 1.48
C ASN A 130 -14.32 -7.37 2.77
N GLN A 131 -13.90 -8.61 2.95
CA GLN A 131 -13.99 -9.28 4.25
C GLN A 131 -13.13 -8.57 5.28
N GLN A 132 -13.54 -8.68 6.54
CA GLN A 132 -12.71 -8.23 7.66
C GLN A 132 -11.41 -9.03 7.67
N ILE A 133 -10.30 -8.30 7.69
CA ILE A 133 -8.96 -8.88 7.71
C ILE A 133 -8.46 -8.80 9.14
N ILE A 134 -8.10 -9.93 9.72
CA ILE A 134 -7.59 -10.01 11.09
C ILE A 134 -6.10 -10.36 11.06
N ALA A 135 -5.28 -9.58 11.76
CA ALA A 135 -3.87 -9.86 11.93
C ALA A 135 -3.66 -11.21 12.65
N PRO A 136 -2.83 -12.14 12.11
CA PRO A 136 -2.72 -13.51 12.64
C PRO A 136 -2.23 -13.61 14.08
N HIS A 137 -1.50 -12.60 14.59
CA HIS A 137 -0.82 -12.66 15.89
C HIS A 137 -1.44 -11.75 16.94
N SER A 138 -1.93 -10.58 16.54
CA SER A 138 -2.54 -9.60 17.45
C SER A 138 -4.06 -9.75 17.56
N GLY A 139 -4.71 -10.40 16.58
CA GLY A 139 -6.17 -10.46 16.50
C GLY A 139 -6.81 -9.12 16.14
N THR A 140 -6.00 -8.11 15.80
CA THR A 140 -6.44 -6.77 15.43
C THR A 140 -7.05 -6.76 14.04
N GLU A 141 -8.16 -6.05 13.87
CA GLU A 141 -8.74 -5.79 12.55
C GLU A 141 -7.85 -4.82 11.78
N LEU A 142 -7.43 -5.25 10.60
CA LEU A 142 -6.56 -4.50 9.71
C LEU A 142 -7.37 -3.61 8.78
N ASN A 143 -6.84 -2.43 8.51
CA ASN A 143 -7.42 -1.52 7.53
C ASN A 143 -7.20 -2.06 6.10
N ALA A 144 -8.24 -2.63 5.51
CA ALA A 144 -8.19 -3.21 4.16
C ALA A 144 -7.68 -2.22 3.10
N SER A 145 -8.04 -0.94 3.22
CA SER A 145 -7.64 0.09 2.26
C SER A 145 -6.16 0.45 2.39
N ALA A 146 -5.66 0.53 3.62
CA ALA A 146 -4.23 0.67 3.86
C ALA A 146 -3.44 -0.51 3.30
N LEU A 147 -3.95 -1.74 3.45
CA LEU A 147 -3.33 -2.94 2.86
C LEU A 147 -3.31 -2.89 1.33
N ARG A 148 -4.38 -2.43 0.68
CA ARG A 148 -4.42 -2.24 -0.78
C ARG A 148 -3.39 -1.21 -1.25
N VAL A 149 -3.24 -0.10 -0.53
CA VAL A 149 -2.24 0.93 -0.83
C VAL A 149 -0.83 0.40 -0.64
N LEU A 150 -0.56 -0.34 0.44
CA LEU A 150 0.73 -1.00 0.66
C LEU A 150 1.04 -2.01 -0.45
N SER A 151 0.04 -2.77 -0.91
CA SER A 151 0.19 -3.68 -2.05
C SER A 151 0.57 -2.92 -3.33
N PHE A 152 -0.05 -1.76 -3.59
CA PHE A 152 0.29 -0.91 -4.72
C PHE A 152 1.72 -0.36 -4.63
N VAL A 153 2.10 0.19 -3.47
CA VAL A 153 3.45 0.74 -3.23
C VAL A 153 4.51 -0.32 -3.47
N LYS A 154 4.33 -1.54 -2.95
CA LYS A 154 5.24 -2.66 -3.21
C LYS A 154 5.34 -2.96 -4.70
N ALA A 155 4.22 -3.00 -5.42
CA ALA A 155 4.23 -3.27 -6.85
C ALA A 155 4.94 -2.18 -7.66
N VAL A 156 4.83 -0.91 -7.27
CA VAL A 156 5.59 0.20 -7.88
C VAL A 156 7.08 0.03 -7.62
N THR A 157 7.49 -0.27 -6.38
CA THR A 157 8.89 -0.50 -6.02
C THR A 157 9.49 -1.68 -6.80
N ASP A 158 8.78 -2.81 -6.84
CA ASP A 158 9.23 -4.00 -7.56
C ASP A 158 9.36 -3.73 -9.07
N ALA A 159 8.40 -2.99 -9.66
CA ALA A 159 8.48 -2.57 -11.06
C ALA A 159 9.65 -1.63 -11.31
N GLU A 160 9.87 -0.62 -10.46
CA GLU A 160 11.00 0.30 -10.60
C GLU A 160 12.32 -0.45 -10.52
N GLN A 161 12.45 -1.38 -9.57
CA GLN A 161 13.65 -2.19 -9.40
C GLN A 161 13.92 -3.11 -10.60
N ALA A 162 12.88 -3.75 -11.14
CA ALA A 162 13.00 -4.58 -12.34
C ALA A 162 13.49 -3.77 -13.55
N ILE A 163 13.00 -2.53 -13.70
CA ILE A 163 13.42 -1.63 -14.78
C ILE A 163 14.85 -1.15 -14.55
N ARG A 164 15.21 -0.80 -13.30
CA ARG A 164 16.55 -0.34 -12.93
C ARG A 164 17.66 -1.34 -13.23
N TYR A 165 17.35 -2.63 -13.29
CA TYR A 165 18.32 -3.64 -13.70
C TYR A 165 18.84 -3.41 -15.14
N GLN A 166 17.99 -2.86 -16.02
CA GLN A 166 18.35 -2.53 -17.40
C GLN A 166 18.62 -1.03 -17.61
N GLN A 167 18.00 -0.19 -16.79
CA GLN A 167 18.08 1.27 -16.84
C GLN A 167 18.36 1.81 -15.43
N PRO A 168 19.62 1.76 -14.94
CA PRO A 168 19.96 2.02 -13.54
C PRO A 168 19.44 3.34 -12.97
N ASP A 169 19.32 4.37 -13.81
CA ASP A 169 18.85 5.70 -13.44
C ASP A 169 17.32 5.88 -13.57
N PHE A 170 16.57 4.81 -13.83
CA PHE A 170 15.13 4.86 -13.97
C PHE A 170 14.44 5.11 -12.63
N SER A 171 13.48 6.04 -12.62
CA SER A 171 12.56 6.19 -11.50
C SER A 171 11.20 6.69 -11.96
N PHE A 172 10.15 6.12 -11.37
CA PHE A 172 8.78 6.63 -11.52
C PHE A 172 8.58 8.02 -10.88
N ASN A 173 9.56 8.47 -10.09
CA ASN A 173 9.60 9.79 -9.45
C ASN A 173 10.56 10.77 -10.14
N ALA A 174 11.09 10.45 -11.32
CA ALA A 174 12.00 11.35 -12.02
C ALA A 174 11.31 12.67 -12.40
N ALA A 175 12.04 13.79 -12.29
CA ALA A 175 11.54 15.12 -12.63
C ALA A 175 11.12 15.25 -14.11
N ASN A 176 11.74 14.48 -15.00
CA ASN A 176 11.28 14.29 -16.37
C ASN A 176 11.14 12.79 -16.68
N PRO A 177 9.92 12.26 -16.59
CA PRO A 177 9.70 10.83 -16.76
C PRO A 177 9.70 10.35 -18.22
N TYR A 178 9.70 11.27 -19.19
CA TYR A 178 9.76 10.96 -20.64
C TYR A 178 11.18 10.82 -21.16
N SER A 179 12.18 11.04 -20.30
CA SER A 179 13.60 11.04 -20.70
C SER A 179 14.16 9.64 -20.95
N GLN A 180 13.42 8.58 -20.59
CA GLN A 180 13.90 7.21 -20.62
C GLN A 180 12.93 6.32 -21.39
N ALA A 181 13.27 5.97 -22.63
CA ALA A 181 12.50 5.01 -23.41
C ALA A 181 12.60 3.62 -22.78
N LEU A 182 11.49 3.11 -22.24
CA LEU A 182 11.42 1.77 -21.64
C LEU A 182 11.57 0.66 -22.68
N LEU A 183 12.57 -0.20 -22.49
CA LEU A 183 12.76 -1.43 -23.25
C LEU A 183 12.00 -2.57 -22.56
N ILE A 184 10.79 -2.88 -23.04
CA ILE A 184 9.89 -3.90 -22.46
C ILE A 184 10.17 -5.28 -23.08
N GLU A 185 11.42 -5.58 -23.42
CA GLU A 185 11.77 -6.87 -24.02
C GLU A 185 11.94 -7.97 -22.97
N ASP A 186 12.19 -7.59 -21.73
CA ASP A 186 12.39 -8.51 -20.62
C ASP A 186 11.07 -8.95 -19.97
N GLN A 187 10.95 -10.26 -19.75
CA GLN A 187 9.80 -10.87 -19.11
C GLN A 187 9.63 -10.40 -17.65
N GLN A 188 10.72 -10.20 -16.91
CA GLN A 188 10.69 -9.74 -15.52
C GLN A 188 10.07 -8.34 -15.40
N VAL A 189 10.38 -7.45 -16.34
CA VAL A 189 9.77 -6.11 -16.40
C VAL A 189 8.27 -6.21 -16.72
N ARG A 190 7.88 -7.10 -17.63
CA ARG A 190 6.45 -7.33 -17.95
C ARG A 190 5.68 -7.89 -16.76
N ASP A 191 6.28 -8.83 -16.03
CA ASP A 191 5.66 -9.45 -14.85
C ASP A 191 5.47 -8.42 -13.72
N ALA A 192 6.48 -7.58 -13.48
CA ALA A 192 6.39 -6.52 -12.47
C ALA A 192 5.37 -5.43 -12.85
N LEU A 193 5.33 -5.01 -14.12
CA LEU A 193 4.30 -4.08 -14.61
C LEU A 193 2.89 -4.70 -14.57
N THR A 194 2.78 -6.01 -14.78
CA THR A 194 1.51 -6.75 -14.61
C THR A 194 1.06 -6.72 -13.16
N ALA A 195 1.95 -6.98 -12.21
CA ALA A 195 1.66 -6.90 -10.79
C ALA A 195 1.24 -5.47 -10.38
N LEU A 196 1.87 -4.44 -10.93
CA LEU A 196 1.48 -3.05 -10.73
C LEU A 196 0.07 -2.75 -11.24
N VAL A 197 -0.25 -3.16 -12.48
CA VAL A 197 -1.61 -3.00 -13.03
C VAL A 197 -2.62 -3.72 -12.14
N PHE A 198 -2.30 -4.93 -11.68
CA PHE A 198 -3.18 -5.70 -10.82
C PHE A 198 -3.39 -5.04 -9.46
N ALA A 199 -2.32 -4.56 -8.81
CA ALA A 199 -2.42 -3.82 -7.56
C ALA A 199 -3.21 -2.50 -7.70
N SER A 200 -3.17 -1.87 -8.88
CA SER A 200 -4.00 -0.68 -9.16
C SER A 200 -5.49 -1.02 -9.32
N ALA A 201 -5.80 -2.20 -9.85
CA ALA A 201 -7.18 -2.65 -10.10
C ALA A 201 -7.93 -2.98 -8.82
N ILE A 202 -7.21 -3.37 -7.75
CA ILE A 202 -7.82 -3.70 -6.46
C ILE A 202 -8.05 -2.46 -5.58
N LEU A 203 -7.44 -1.32 -5.88
CA LEU A 203 -7.67 -0.07 -5.13
C LEU A 203 -9.17 0.22 -5.09
N GLY A 204 -9.65 0.73 -3.96
CA GLY A 204 -11.04 1.16 -3.79
C GLY A 204 -11.37 2.44 -4.56
N GLU A 205 -12.65 2.72 -4.66
CA GLU A 205 -13.16 4.03 -5.05
C GLU A 205 -13.35 4.81 -3.74
N GLU A 206 -12.70 5.98 -3.59
CA GLU A 206 -13.05 6.97 -2.55
C GLU A 206 -12.42 6.85 -1.15
N LEU A 207 -11.18 6.35 -0.99
CA LEU A 207 -10.37 6.63 0.21
C LEU A 207 -9.12 7.44 -0.13
N GLY A 208 -8.72 8.37 0.75
CA GLY A 208 -7.78 9.43 0.39
C GLY A 208 -6.41 8.90 -0.04
N LEU A 209 -5.92 7.87 0.63
CA LEU A 209 -4.67 7.20 0.26
C LEU A 209 -4.80 6.37 -1.01
N GLU A 210 -5.95 5.73 -1.23
CA GLU A 210 -6.22 5.02 -2.48
C GLU A 210 -6.33 6.01 -3.65
N ALA A 211 -6.87 7.20 -3.43
CA ALA A 211 -6.87 8.27 -4.41
C ALA A 211 -5.44 8.76 -4.71
N LEU A 212 -4.58 8.96 -3.69
CA LEU A 212 -3.16 9.27 -3.94
C LEU A 212 -2.46 8.16 -4.72
N ALA A 213 -2.70 6.88 -4.40
CA ALA A 213 -2.17 5.75 -5.14
C ALA A 213 -2.65 5.73 -6.60
N ARG A 214 -3.93 6.04 -6.85
CA ARG A 214 -4.46 6.18 -8.22
C ARG A 214 -3.85 7.35 -8.97
N ALA A 215 -3.66 8.51 -8.31
CA ALA A 215 -2.95 9.64 -8.91
C ALA A 215 -1.54 9.22 -9.35
N ARG A 216 -0.81 8.51 -8.48
CA ARG A 216 0.52 7.98 -8.80
C ARG A 216 0.45 7.00 -9.97
N PHE A 217 -0.49 6.07 -9.99
CA PHE A 217 -0.66 5.13 -11.09
C PHE A 217 -0.86 5.84 -12.43
N HIS A 218 -1.74 6.85 -12.49
CA HIS A 218 -1.95 7.64 -13.70
C HIS A 218 -0.69 8.34 -14.18
N ILE A 219 0.09 8.92 -13.25
CA ILE A 219 1.39 9.50 -13.57
C ILE A 219 2.33 8.44 -14.13
N VAL A 220 2.44 7.28 -13.47
CA VAL A 220 3.29 6.16 -13.91
C VAL A 220 2.92 5.66 -15.30
N ILE A 221 1.64 5.50 -15.62
CA ILE A 221 1.19 5.02 -16.93
C ILE A 221 1.41 6.07 -18.02
N ALA A 222 1.11 7.34 -17.76
CA ALA A 222 1.36 8.41 -18.71
C ALA A 222 2.86 8.48 -19.06
N ASN A 223 3.71 8.39 -18.03
CA ASN A 223 5.16 8.30 -18.16
C ASN A 223 5.58 7.11 -19.04
N TRP A 224 5.04 5.93 -18.76
CA TRP A 224 5.36 4.72 -19.52
C TRP A 224 4.93 4.82 -21.00
N ASN A 225 3.80 5.44 -21.30
CA ASN A 225 3.32 5.58 -22.67
C ASN A 225 3.96 6.75 -23.44
N ASN A 226 4.82 7.55 -22.81
CA ASN A 226 5.25 8.85 -23.31
C ASN A 226 4.07 9.77 -23.68
N GLU A 227 3.00 9.69 -22.91
CA GLU A 227 1.84 10.56 -23.04
C GLU A 227 2.14 11.88 -22.36
N ASP A 228 1.82 13.00 -23.01
CA ASP A 228 1.94 14.30 -22.36
C ASP A 228 0.94 14.38 -21.20
N LEU A 229 1.44 14.34 -19.96
CA LEU A 229 0.65 14.53 -18.73
C LEU A 229 -0.18 15.81 -18.76
N ALA A 230 0.23 16.83 -19.53
CA ALA A 230 -0.60 18.01 -19.73
C ALA A 230 -1.93 17.70 -20.44
N GLN A 231 -2.07 16.53 -21.06
CA GLN A 231 -3.31 16.05 -21.71
C GLN A 231 -4.10 15.04 -20.85
N ASP A 232 -3.47 14.34 -19.89
CA ASP A 232 -4.19 13.46 -18.95
C ASP A 232 -4.44 14.17 -17.61
N THR A 233 -5.63 14.69 -17.41
CA THR A 233 -6.00 15.39 -16.18
C THR A 233 -6.66 14.49 -15.12
N LYS A 234 -6.71 13.17 -15.35
CA LYS A 234 -7.34 12.23 -14.41
C LYS A 234 -6.64 12.21 -13.05
N PHE A 235 -5.32 12.37 -13.01
CA PHE A 235 -4.58 12.40 -11.75
C PHE A 235 -4.96 13.60 -10.87
N LEU A 236 -5.34 14.75 -11.44
CA LEU A 236 -5.80 15.92 -10.69
C LEU A 236 -7.11 15.66 -9.94
N ARG A 237 -8.01 14.86 -10.53
CA ARG A 237 -9.25 14.44 -9.86
C ARG A 237 -8.95 13.60 -8.62
N TYR A 238 -7.98 12.70 -8.73
CA TYR A 238 -7.57 11.88 -7.60
C TYR A 238 -6.86 12.69 -6.52
N PHE A 239 -6.03 13.68 -6.87
CA PHE A 239 -5.51 14.64 -5.89
C PHE A 239 -6.64 15.41 -5.19
N ALA A 240 -7.66 15.85 -5.92
CA ALA A 240 -8.79 16.57 -5.35
C ALA A 240 -9.59 15.70 -4.36
N ILE A 241 -9.84 14.43 -4.69
CA ILE A 241 -10.46 13.46 -3.78
C ILE A 241 -9.61 13.28 -2.53
N ALA A 242 -8.29 13.06 -2.70
CA ALA A 242 -7.38 12.90 -1.59
C ALA A 242 -7.36 14.12 -0.66
N ALA A 243 -7.33 15.33 -1.22
CA ALA A 243 -7.30 16.57 -0.44
C ALA A 243 -8.58 16.82 0.36
N LYS A 244 -9.74 16.35 -0.13
CA LYS A 244 -11.00 16.40 0.61
C LYS A 244 -10.98 15.47 1.82
N GLN A 245 -10.36 14.30 1.69
CA GLN A 245 -10.43 13.23 2.68
C GLN A 245 -9.24 13.22 3.66
N LEU A 246 -8.10 13.80 3.24
CA LEU A 246 -6.87 13.89 4.01
C LEU A 246 -6.47 15.36 4.16
N PRO A 247 -7.27 16.18 4.87
CA PRO A 247 -7.06 17.63 4.97
C PRO A 247 -5.78 18.01 5.73
N LEU A 248 -5.19 17.08 6.47
CA LEU A 248 -3.91 17.28 7.16
C LEU A 248 -2.70 17.20 6.20
N LEU A 249 -2.88 16.66 4.99
CA LEU A 249 -1.80 16.55 4.01
C LEU A 249 -1.66 17.84 3.20
N ALA A 250 -0.42 18.21 2.88
CA ALA A 250 -0.09 19.38 2.07
C ALA A 250 -0.35 19.18 0.56
N ILE A 251 -1.46 18.52 0.19
CA ILE A 251 -1.79 18.18 -1.20
C ILE A 251 -1.99 19.44 -2.04
N ASP A 252 -2.66 20.46 -1.52
CA ASP A 252 -2.87 21.73 -2.24
C ASP A 252 -1.54 22.38 -2.62
N SER A 253 -0.63 22.53 -1.65
CA SER A 253 0.70 23.11 -1.87
C SER A 253 1.55 22.26 -2.82
N TYR A 254 1.43 20.93 -2.74
CA TYR A 254 2.10 20.03 -3.69
C TYR A 254 1.60 20.27 -5.12
N VAL A 255 0.29 20.31 -5.33
CA VAL A 255 -0.27 20.53 -6.67
C VAL A 255 0.07 21.93 -7.20
N GLU A 256 0.00 22.97 -6.38
CA GLU A 256 0.39 24.33 -6.75
C GLU A 256 1.87 24.42 -7.16
N THR A 257 2.74 23.71 -6.44
CA THR A 257 4.19 23.74 -6.70
C THR A 257 4.57 22.92 -7.94
N HIS A 258 4.00 21.73 -8.10
CA HIS A 258 4.41 20.77 -9.13
C HIS A 258 3.58 20.86 -10.42
N TYR A 259 2.37 21.43 -10.37
CA TYR A 259 1.46 21.60 -11.51
C TYR A 259 0.80 22.99 -11.51
N PRO A 260 1.58 24.09 -11.45
CA PRO A 260 1.05 25.46 -11.28
C PRO A 260 0.07 25.86 -12.39
N GLU A 261 0.32 25.45 -13.64
CA GLU A 261 -0.54 25.73 -14.79
C GLU A 261 -1.89 25.00 -14.74
N ARG A 262 -2.01 23.97 -13.90
CA ARG A 262 -3.23 23.17 -13.70
C ARG A 262 -3.89 23.38 -12.35
N TYR A 263 -3.33 24.23 -11.50
CA TYR A 263 -3.84 24.44 -10.15
C TYR A 263 -5.30 24.91 -10.14
N ALA A 264 -5.70 25.77 -11.08
CA ALA A 264 -7.09 26.20 -11.22
C ALA A 264 -8.04 25.03 -11.53
N GLU A 265 -7.67 24.14 -12.45
CA GLU A 265 -8.45 22.94 -12.80
C GLU A 265 -8.56 21.98 -11.61
N TYR A 266 -7.47 21.80 -10.86
CA TYR A 266 -7.48 21.06 -9.60
C TYR A 266 -8.49 21.62 -8.59
N LEU A 267 -8.51 22.95 -8.40
CA LEU A 267 -9.46 23.61 -7.50
C LEU A 267 -10.91 23.43 -7.97
N GLU A 268 -11.17 23.37 -9.28
CA GLU A 268 -12.51 23.05 -9.81
C GLU A 268 -12.95 21.63 -9.41
N TYR A 269 -12.07 20.63 -9.53
CA TYR A 269 -12.36 19.27 -9.07
C TYR A 269 -12.50 19.17 -7.55
N LYS A 270 -11.70 19.93 -6.79
CA LYS A 270 -11.79 19.93 -5.32
C LYS A 270 -13.07 20.61 -4.83
N ASN A 271 -13.55 21.64 -5.52
CA ASN A 271 -14.76 22.35 -5.13
C ASN A 271 -16.04 21.78 -5.76
N SER A 272 -15.92 20.82 -6.68
CA SER A 272 -17.09 20.13 -7.21
C SER A 272 -17.77 19.28 -6.12
N VAL A 273 -19.11 19.30 -6.12
CA VAL A 273 -19.98 18.56 -5.20
C VAL A 273 -19.95 17.04 -5.44
N LYS A 274 -19.26 16.61 -6.51
CA LYS A 274 -19.02 15.20 -6.83
C LYS A 274 -17.58 14.83 -6.53
#